data_AF-A0A1G9KVU2-F1
#
_entry.id   AF-A0A1G9KVU2-F1
#
_cell.length_a   1.000
_cell.length_b   1.000
_cell.length_c   1.000
_cell.angle_alpha   90.00
_cell.angle_beta   90.00
_cell.angle_gamma   90.00
#
_symmetry.space_group_name_H-M   'P 1'
#
loop_
_entity.id
_entity.type
_entity.pdbx_description
1 polymer ?
#
loop_
_entity_poly.entity_id
_entity_poly.type
_entity_poly.pdbx_seq_one_letter_code
_entity_poly.pdbx_strand_id
1 'polypeptide(L)'
;MTGFQVNPSELHSFAKDQLTRQQALEAAADKASGVDLGGDTFGVLLQFFANDAEDAAHKTVEAIRKLADGVGDAAENTKTTALFYEQSEDANRGRFGGSR
;
A
#
# COMPACT_ATOMS: atom_id res chain seq x y z
N MET A 1 -24.36 21.44 -13.84
CA MET A 1 -23.14 20.96 -13.17
C MET A 1 -22.47 20.00 -14.13
N THR A 2 -21.26 20.31 -14.59
CA THR A 2 -20.41 19.32 -15.27
C THR A 2 -19.99 18.33 -14.20
N GLY A 3 -20.56 17.12 -14.22
CA GLY A 3 -20.23 16.08 -13.24
C GLY A 3 -18.74 15.74 -13.30
N PHE A 4 -18.17 15.32 -12.17
CA PHE A 4 -16.82 14.77 -12.15
C PHE A 4 -16.77 13.59 -13.12
N GLN A 5 -15.94 13.70 -14.16
CA GLN A 5 -15.72 12.64 -15.13
C GLN A 5 -14.68 11.70 -14.54
N VAL A 6 -15.09 10.46 -14.23
CA VAL A 6 -14.16 9.43 -13.77
C VAL A 6 -13.53 8.79 -15.00
N ASN A 7 -12.19 8.84 -15.08
CA ASN A 7 -11.43 8.18 -16.14
C ASN A 7 -10.85 6.85 -15.62
N PRO A 8 -11.33 5.69 -16.08
CA PRO A 8 -10.85 4.39 -15.61
C PRO A 8 -9.34 4.19 -15.79
N SER A 9 -8.75 4.75 -16.86
CA SER A 9 -7.31 4.66 -17.10
C SER A 9 -6.46 5.39 -16.04
N GLU A 10 -6.98 6.50 -15.52
CA GLU A 10 -6.34 7.25 -14.42
C GLU A 10 -6.45 6.48 -13.11
N LEU A 11 -7.60 5.84 -12.86
CA LEU A 11 -7.77 4.95 -11.69
C LEU A 11 -6.82 3.74 -11.75
N HIS A 12 -6.66 3.13 -12.92
CA HIS A 12 -5.69 2.05 -13.11
C HIS A 12 -4.25 2.50 -12.86
N SER A 13 -3.88 3.69 -13.36
CA SER A 13 -2.55 4.27 -13.16
C SER A 13 -2.30 4.56 -11.68
N PHE A 14 -3.28 5.18 -11.00
CA PHE A 14 -3.20 5.43 -9.57
C PHE A 14 -3.07 4.13 -8.76
N ALA A 15 -3.87 3.11 -9.04
CA ALA A 15 -3.77 1.81 -8.37
C ALA A 15 -2.38 1.17 -8.56
N LYS A 16 -1.81 1.25 -9.77
CA LYS A 16 -0.46 0.75 -10.05
C LYS A 16 0.61 1.51 -9.23
N ASP A 17 0.49 2.83 -9.13
CA ASP A 17 1.42 3.63 -8.34
C ASP A 17 1.31 3.31 -6.84
N GLN A 18 0.10 3.05 -6.33
CA GLN A 18 -0.10 2.63 -4.95
C GLN A 18 0.51 1.25 -4.68
N LEU A 19 0.35 0.27 -5.59
CA LEU A 19 1.04 -1.02 -5.47
C LEU A 19 2.57 -0.88 -5.43
N THR A 20 3.11 0.06 -6.24
CA THR A 20 4.54 0.36 -6.20
C THR A 20 4.97 0.92 -4.84
N ARG A 21 4.11 1.74 -4.20
CA ARG A 21 4.35 2.26 -2.84
C ARG A 21 4.28 1.17 -1.78
N GLN A 22 3.31 0.25 -1.87
CA GLN A 22 3.25 -0.93 -0.99
C GLN A 22 4.58 -1.68 -1.04
N GLN A 23 5.08 -2.02 -2.24
CA GLN A 23 6.34 -2.73 -2.40
C GLN A 23 7.54 -1.97 -1.80
N ALA A 24 7.56 -0.64 -1.96
CA ALA A 24 8.59 0.19 -1.36
C ALA A 24 8.53 0.19 0.18
N LEU A 25 7.33 0.17 0.76
CA LEU A 25 7.12 0.09 2.21
C LEU A 25 7.51 -1.29 2.76
N GLU A 26 7.14 -2.37 2.08
CA GLU A 26 7.56 -3.74 2.42
C GLU A 26 9.09 -3.85 2.42
N ALA A 27 9.74 -3.37 1.36
CA ALA A 27 11.20 -3.36 1.27
C ALA A 27 11.87 -2.49 2.36
N ALA A 28 11.22 -1.40 2.78
CA ALA A 28 11.69 -0.57 3.89
C ALA A 28 11.54 -1.30 5.23
N ALA A 29 10.42 -1.98 5.47
CA ALA A 29 10.19 -2.80 6.65
C ALA A 29 11.22 -3.94 6.76
N ASP A 30 11.50 -4.62 5.65
CA ASP A 30 12.46 -5.73 5.64
C ASP A 30 13.89 -5.24 5.94
N LYS A 31 14.29 -4.09 5.38
CA LYS A 31 15.58 -3.47 5.74
C LYS A 31 15.63 -3.06 7.21
N ALA A 32 14.56 -2.47 7.73
CA ALA A 32 14.49 -2.05 9.13
C ALA A 32 14.41 -3.24 10.11
N SER A 33 13.86 -4.38 9.68
CA SER A 33 13.79 -5.60 10.49
C SER A 33 15.15 -6.26 10.76
N GLY A 34 16.18 -5.88 10.00
CA GLY A 34 17.55 -6.34 10.20
C GLY A 34 18.32 -5.58 11.29
N VAL A 35 17.69 -4.65 12.01
CA VAL A 35 18.31 -3.97 13.15
C VAL A 35 18.34 -4.93 14.33
N ASP A 36 19.51 -5.51 14.56
CA ASP A 36 19.86 -6.29 15.76
C ASP A 36 20.89 -5.47 16.53
N LEU A 37 20.50 -4.95 17.69
CA LEU A 37 21.42 -4.20 18.54
C LEU A 37 22.26 -5.15 19.36
N GLY A 38 21.84 -6.39 19.60
CA GLY A 38 22.64 -7.42 20.27
C GLY A 38 22.83 -7.15 21.76
N GLY A 39 22.85 -8.23 22.56
CA GLY A 39 23.02 -8.15 24.02
C GLY A 39 24.35 -7.53 24.49
N ASP A 40 25.35 -7.49 23.60
CA ASP A 40 26.71 -7.03 23.92
C ASP A 40 26.96 -5.55 23.60
N THR A 41 26.11 -4.90 22.79
CA THR A 41 26.38 -3.54 22.27
C THR A 41 26.49 -2.47 23.36
N PHE A 42 25.83 -2.68 24.49
CA PHE A 42 25.92 -1.77 25.63
C PHE A 42 26.49 -2.43 26.90
N GLY A 43 26.88 -3.72 26.84
CA GLY A 43 27.27 -4.51 28.01
C GLY A 43 26.13 -4.70 29.02
N VAL A 44 26.36 -5.52 30.05
CA VAL A 44 25.30 -6.00 30.98
C VAL A 44 24.54 -4.87 31.68
N LEU A 45 25.20 -3.75 32.01
CA LEU A 45 24.57 -2.64 32.76
C LEU A 45 23.57 -1.84 31.93
N LEU A 46 23.75 -1.77 30.62
CA LEU A 46 22.93 -0.96 29.72
C LEU A 46 22.12 -1.82 28.75
N GLN A 47 22.11 -3.14 28.93
CA GLN A 47 21.39 -4.10 28.10
C GLN A 47 19.89 -3.81 28.02
N PHE A 48 19.29 -3.22 29.06
CA PHE A 48 17.88 -2.83 29.03
C PHE A 48 17.58 -1.76 27.95
N PHE A 49 18.50 -0.84 27.69
CA PHE A 49 18.35 0.13 26.59
C PHE A 49 18.42 -0.56 25.22
N ALA A 50 19.24 -1.61 25.09
CA ALA A 50 19.29 -2.41 23.87
C ALA A 50 17.93 -3.08 23.61
N ASN A 51 17.39 -3.72 24.64
CA ASN A 51 16.09 -4.40 24.57
C ASN A 51 14.94 -3.44 24.25
N ASP A 52 14.89 -2.28 24.91
CA ASP A 52 13.85 -1.27 24.67
C ASP A 52 13.95 -0.70 23.25
N ALA A 53 15.17 -0.48 22.75
CA ALA A 53 15.40 0.02 21.41
C ALA A 53 15.05 -1.03 20.33
N GLU A 54 15.35 -2.31 20.56
CA GLU A 54 14.93 -3.41 19.68
C GLU A 54 13.41 -3.57 19.65
N ASP A 55 12.74 -3.52 20.80
CA ASP A 55 11.27 -3.58 20.85
C ASP A 55 10.63 -2.39 20.12
N ALA A 56 11.17 -1.18 20.28
CA ALA A 56 10.74 -0.01 19.52
C ALA A 56 10.98 -0.16 18.01
N ALA A 57 12.12 -0.75 17.60
CA ALA A 57 12.41 -1.04 16.21
C ALA A 57 11.43 -2.06 15.63
N HIS A 58 11.15 -3.16 16.33
CA HIS A 58 10.16 -4.16 15.92
C HIS A 58 8.75 -3.58 15.77
N LYS A 59 8.29 -2.78 16.74
CA LYS A 59 6.98 -2.09 16.65
C LYS A 59 6.91 -1.15 15.45
N THR A 60 8.01 -0.48 15.14
CA THR A 60 8.10 0.40 13.97
C THR A 60 8.00 -0.40 12.68
N VAL A 61 8.71 -1.53 12.58
CA VAL A 61 8.63 -2.46 11.44
C VAL A 61 7.20 -2.96 11.24
N GLU A 62 6.52 -3.37 12.31
CA GLU A 62 5.11 -3.80 12.24
C GLU A 62 4.19 -2.68 11.76
N ALA A 63 4.40 -1.45 12.22
CA ALA A 63 3.60 -0.30 11.78
C ALA A 63 3.81 0.00 10.29
N ILE A 64 5.04 -0.12 9.78
CA ILE A 64 5.34 0.04 8.34
C ILE A 64 4.64 -1.06 7.53
N ARG A 65 4.66 -2.31 7.99
CA ARG A 65 3.96 -3.43 7.32
C ARG A 65 2.45 -3.19 7.24
N LYS A 66 1.82 -2.78 8.35
CA LYS A 66 0.38 -2.42 8.37
C LYS A 66 0.06 -1.27 7.40
N LEU A 67 0.96 -0.29 7.27
CA LEU A 67 0.79 0.78 6.30
C LEU A 67 0.88 0.25 4.86
N ALA A 68 1.83 -0.66 4.58
CA ALA A 68 1.95 -1.29 3.27
C ALA A 68 0.66 -2.04 2.89
N ASP A 69 0.11 -2.84 3.82
CA ASP A 69 -1.15 -3.57 3.64
C ASP A 69 -2.30 -2.60 3.30
N GLY A 70 -2.47 -1.54 4.09
CA GLY A 70 -3.53 -0.56 3.85
C GLY A 70 -3.41 0.18 2.51
N VAL A 71 -2.19 0.44 2.04
CA VAL A 71 -1.93 0.99 0.71
C VAL A 71 -2.27 -0.02 -0.39
N GLY A 72 -1.94 -1.29 -0.19
CA GLY A 72 -2.30 -2.39 -1.09
C GLY A 72 -3.80 -2.56 -1.24
N ASP A 73 -4.53 -2.60 -0.12
CA ASP A 73 -5.99 -2.69 -0.09
C ASP A 73 -6.64 -1.51 -0.82
N ALA A 74 -6.14 -0.29 -0.61
CA ALA A 74 -6.62 0.91 -1.31
C ALA A 74 -6.37 0.82 -2.83
N ALA A 75 -5.23 0.25 -3.24
CA ALA A 75 -4.92 0.03 -4.64
C ALA A 75 -5.87 -0.98 -5.29
N GLU A 76 -6.14 -2.10 -4.62
CA GLU A 76 -7.06 -3.14 -5.10
C GLU A 76 -8.50 -2.62 -5.21
N ASN A 77 -8.97 -1.88 -4.20
CA ASN A 77 -10.26 -1.21 -4.24
C ASN A 77 -10.38 -0.22 -5.40
N THR A 78 -9.31 0.54 -5.66
CA THR A 78 -9.29 1.50 -6.78
C THR A 78 -9.33 0.79 -8.13
N LYS A 79 -8.56 -0.29 -8.27
CA LYS A 79 -8.58 -1.13 -9.49
C LYS A 79 -9.96 -1.74 -9.71
N THR A 80 -10.58 -2.27 -8.66
CA THR A 80 -11.93 -2.85 -8.73
C THR A 80 -12.97 -1.79 -9.14
N THR A 81 -12.83 -0.57 -8.62
CA THR A 81 -13.66 0.57 -9.00
C THR A 81 -13.49 0.92 -10.48
N ALA A 82 -12.26 0.94 -10.99
CA ALA A 82 -11.98 1.18 -12.41
C ALA A 82 -12.68 0.16 -13.31
N LEU A 83 -12.55 -1.13 -12.99
CA LEU A 83 -13.21 -2.23 -13.72
C LEU A 83 -14.74 -2.10 -13.71
N PHE A 84 -15.32 -1.65 -12.59
CA PHE A 84 -16.77 -1.41 -12.49
C PHE A 84 -17.23 -0.30 -13.44
N TYR A 85 -16.47 0.80 -13.55
CA TYR A 85 -16.78 1.87 -14.49
C TYR A 85 -16.68 1.40 -15.95
N GLU A 86 -15.62 0.66 -16.30
CA GLU A 86 -15.45 0.11 -17.65
C GLU A 86 -16.61 -0.81 -18.05
N GLN A 87 -17.00 -1.74 -17.17
CA GLN A 87 -18.12 -2.64 -17.41
C GLN A 87 -19.45 -1.87 -17.56
N SER A 88 -19.66 -0.84 -16.74
CA SER A 88 -20.86 -0.01 -16.80
C SER A 88 -20.92 0.80 -18.10
N GLU A 89 -19.80 1.35 -18.55
CA GLU A 89 -19.70 2.06 -19.82
C GLU A 89 -19.91 1.13 -21.02
N ASP A 90 -19.33 -0.06 -21.01
CA ASP A 90 -19.48 -1.04 -22.09
C ASP A 90 -20.90 -1.59 -22.18
N ALA A 91 -21.54 -1.85 -21.04
CA ALA A 91 -22.96 -2.23 -20.99
C ALA A 91 -23.86 -1.11 -21.56
N ASN A 92 -23.54 0.15 -21.25
CA ASN A 92 -24.27 1.30 -21.80
C ASN A 92 -24.01 1.47 -23.31
N ARG A 93 -22.77 1.30 -23.77
CA ARG A 93 -22.40 1.31 -25.20
C ARG A 93 -23.16 0.24 -25.97
N GLY A 94 -23.21 -0.99 -25.44
CA GLY A 94 -23.94 -2.11 -26.07
C GLY A 94 -25.46 -1.90 -26.09
N ARG A 95 -26.02 -1.26 -25.05
CA ARG A 95 -27.47 -1.02 -24.93
C ARG A 95 -27.97 0.18 -25.73
N PHE A 96 -27.17 1.24 -25.84
CA PHE A 96 -27.59 2.52 -26.43
C PHE A 96 -26.86 2.89 -27.72
N GLY A 97 -25.73 2.26 -28.02
CA GLY A 97 -24.90 2.53 -29.21
C GLY A 97 -25.33 1.78 -30.47
N GLY A 98 -26.63 1.46 -30.61
CA GLY A 98 -27.17 0.64 -31.69
C GLY A 98 -26.61 0.97 -33.08
N SER A 99 -26.49 -0.07 -33.92
CA SER A 99 -25.97 -0.01 -35.29
C SER A 99 -26.55 1.19 -36.04
N ARG A 100 -25.66 2.11 -36.43
CA ARG A 100 -25.92 3.07 -37.50
C ARG A 100 -25.89 2.36 -38.84
#